data_AF-A0A1J4VFG8-F1
#
_entry.id   AF-A0A1J4VFG8-F1
#
_cell.length_a   1.000
_cell.length_b   1.000
_cell.length_c   1.000
_cell.angle_alpha   90.00
_cell.angle_beta   90.00
_cell.angle_gamma   90.00
#
_symmetry.space_group_name_H-M   'P 1'
#
loop_
_entity.id
_entity.type
_entity.pdbx_description
1 polymer ?
#
loop_
_entity_poly.entity_id
_entity_poly.type
_entity_poly.pdbx_seq_one_letter_code
_entity_poly.pdbx_strand_id
1 'polypeptide(L)'
;MNKKTGATLSILIALVAIGVIVSYSKKTREVAIVLDDNVVLFEKYAVWGPCPPSVICHQTTKVYYSGEMVMEGKTQWQSTLEKDTLAKIVEKINTTNIMRKDCAAKMVTDYGATYIMRVGEKEKVIEYPGCERKLREIEALLPQDRFSQ
;
A
#
# COMPACT_ATOMS: atom_id res chain seq x y z
N MET A 1 -59.16 -15.64 -20.58
CA MET A 1 -57.95 -14.84 -20.89
C MET A 1 -57.33 -14.36 -19.58
N ASN A 2 -56.21 -14.96 -19.20
CA ASN A 2 -55.58 -14.84 -17.88
C ASN A 2 -54.88 -13.49 -17.69
N LYS A 3 -55.59 -12.52 -17.10
CA LYS A 3 -55.02 -11.21 -16.69
C LYS A 3 -53.99 -11.30 -15.55
N LYS A 4 -53.90 -12.43 -14.83
CA LYS A 4 -53.03 -12.58 -13.64
C LYS A 4 -51.57 -12.90 -13.96
N THR A 5 -51.26 -13.46 -15.12
CA THR A 5 -49.89 -13.86 -15.51
C THR A 5 -49.03 -12.70 -16.03
N GLY A 6 -49.63 -11.60 -16.49
CA GLY A 6 -48.88 -10.42 -16.95
C GLY A 6 -48.26 -9.61 -15.81
N ALA A 7 -48.96 -9.50 -14.67
CA ALA A 7 -48.51 -8.69 -13.54
C ALA A 7 -47.31 -9.31 -12.79
N THR A 8 -47.22 -10.63 -12.71
CA THR A 8 -46.13 -11.32 -12.00
C THR A 8 -44.81 -11.28 -12.76
N LEU A 9 -44.84 -11.30 -14.10
CA LEU A 9 -43.64 -11.26 -14.92
C LEU A 9 -42.95 -9.88 -14.88
N SER A 10 -43.72 -8.79 -14.85
CA SER A 10 -43.20 -7.43 -14.74
C SER A 10 -42.49 -7.17 -13.41
N ILE A 11 -42.99 -7.75 -12.31
CA ILE A 11 -42.38 -7.61 -10.98
C ILE A 11 -41.03 -8.32 -10.93
N LEU A 12 -40.91 -9.51 -11.54
CA LEU A 12 -39.65 -10.26 -11.59
C LEU A 12 -38.56 -9.52 -12.37
N ILE A 13 -38.91 -8.91 -13.51
CA ILE A 13 -37.96 -8.15 -14.33
C ILE A 13 -37.47 -6.89 -13.58
N ALA A 14 -38.37 -6.21 -12.86
CA ALA A 14 -38.00 -5.04 -12.05
C ALA A 14 -37.03 -5.42 -10.92
N LEU A 15 -37.24 -6.55 -10.25
CA LEU A 15 -36.34 -7.03 -9.18
C LEU A 15 -34.94 -7.38 -9.71
N VAL A 16 -34.85 -8.01 -10.88
CA VAL A 16 -33.56 -8.33 -11.51
C VAL A 16 -32.84 -7.04 -11.92
N ALA A 17 -33.54 -6.07 -12.51
CA ALA A 17 -32.95 -4.80 -12.90
C ALA A 17 -32.42 -4.01 -11.69
N ILE A 18 -33.17 -3.95 -10.59
CA ILE A 18 -32.73 -3.30 -9.34
C ILE A 18 -31.52 -4.03 -8.75
N GLY A 19 -31.53 -5.37 -8.74
CA GLY A 19 -30.40 -6.17 -8.26
C GLY A 19 -29.12 -5.94 -9.06
N VAL A 20 -29.23 -5.86 -10.39
CA VAL A 20 -28.10 -5.56 -11.29
C VAL A 20 -27.59 -4.14 -11.05
N ILE A 21 -28.46 -3.13 -10.97
CA ILE A 21 -28.07 -1.74 -10.70
C ILE A 21 -27.34 -1.63 -9.36
N VAL A 22 -27.89 -2.23 -8.29
CA VAL A 22 -27.25 -2.22 -6.96
C VAL A 22 -25.90 -2.94 -6.97
N SER A 23 -25.77 -4.04 -7.73
CA SER A 23 -24.50 -4.76 -7.87
C SER A 23 -23.46 -3.95 -8.65
N TYR A 24 -23.85 -3.25 -9.71
CA TYR A 24 -22.96 -2.36 -10.47
C TYR A 24 -22.56 -1.13 -9.65
N SER A 25 -23.48 -0.52 -8.89
CA SER A 25 -23.18 0.62 -8.02
C SER A 25 -22.30 0.26 -6.82
N LYS A 26 -22.32 -0.99 -6.34
CA LYS A 26 -21.38 -1.45 -5.31
C LYS A 26 -19.95 -1.61 -5.83
N LYS A 27 -19.76 -1.87 -7.13
CA LYS A 27 -18.43 -2.08 -7.73
C LYS A 27 -17.65 -0.77 -7.92
N THR A 28 -18.31 0.39 -7.94
CA THR A 28 -17.68 1.71 -8.13
C THR A 28 -17.44 2.50 -6.84
N ARG A 29 -17.79 1.94 -5.66
CA ARG A 29 -17.41 2.51 -4.36
C ARG A 29 -16.15 1.86 -3.79
N GLU A 30 -15.12 1.67 -4.61
CA GLU A 30 -13.75 1.63 -4.09
C GLU A 30 -13.32 3.06 -3.79
N VAL A 31 -13.75 3.55 -2.64
CA VAL A 31 -12.95 4.34 -1.69
C VAL A 31 -11.86 5.18 -2.37
N ALA A 32 -12.25 6.23 -3.08
CA ALA A 32 -11.39 7.38 -3.33
C ALA A 32 -11.30 8.16 -2.01
N ILE A 33 -10.52 7.65 -1.05
CA ILE A 33 -10.04 8.53 0.02
C ILE A 33 -9.02 9.41 -0.68
N VAL A 34 -9.41 10.66 -0.92
CA VAL A 34 -8.48 11.72 -1.31
C VAL A 34 -7.59 11.94 -0.09
N LEU A 35 -6.51 11.15 0.01
CA LEU A 35 -5.46 11.38 0.97
C LEU A 35 -4.68 12.59 0.47
N ASP A 36 -4.37 13.50 1.39
CA ASP A 36 -3.54 14.66 1.11
C ASP A 36 -2.21 14.18 0.49
N ASP A 37 -1.83 14.81 -0.62
CA ASP A 37 -0.62 14.50 -1.40
C ASP A 37 0.66 14.53 -0.53
N ASN A 38 0.65 15.28 0.58
CA ASN A 38 1.75 15.37 1.54
C ASN A 38 1.78 14.21 2.56
N VAL A 39 0.83 13.28 2.51
CA VAL A 39 0.80 12.12 3.39
C VAL A 39 1.74 11.04 2.87
N VAL A 40 2.62 10.55 3.75
CA VAL A 40 3.51 9.42 3.45
C VAL A 40 2.70 8.13 3.40
N LEU A 41 2.65 7.52 2.23
CA LEU A 41 2.04 6.20 1.96
C LEU A 41 2.91 5.07 2.52
N PHE A 42 4.21 5.13 2.28
CA PHE A 42 5.17 4.11 2.66
C PHE A 42 6.48 4.76 3.12
N GLU A 43 6.97 4.35 4.28
CA GLU A 43 8.27 4.74 4.79
C GLU A 43 9.04 3.52 5.26
N LYS A 44 10.34 3.51 4.96
CA LYS A 44 11.31 2.54 5.46
C LYS A 44 12.46 3.32 6.08
N TYR A 45 12.67 3.12 7.38
CA TYR A 45 13.89 3.52 8.07
C TYR A 45 14.76 2.28 8.30
N ALA A 46 15.89 2.20 7.61
CA ALA A 46 16.84 1.09 7.73
C ALA A 46 18.12 1.55 8.41
N VAL A 47 18.69 0.68 9.25
CA VAL A 47 19.97 0.86 9.94
C VAL A 47 20.81 -0.40 9.77
N TRP A 48 22.13 -0.24 9.68
CA TRP A 48 23.05 -1.37 9.58
C TRP A 48 24.25 -1.16 10.52
N GLY A 49 24.68 -2.27 11.12
CA GLY A 49 25.75 -2.29 12.12
C GLY A 49 26.89 -3.24 11.73
N PRO A 50 28.08 -3.06 12.33
CA PRO A 50 28.46 -1.97 13.24
C PRO A 50 28.61 -0.62 12.51
N CYS A 51 28.23 0.49 13.15
CA CYS A 51 28.29 1.83 12.55
C CYS A 51 29.39 2.70 13.17
N PRO A 52 30.45 3.05 12.42
CA PRO A 52 31.47 3.99 12.86
C PRO A 52 30.89 5.42 13.04
N PRO A 53 31.43 6.23 13.97
CA PRO A 53 30.91 7.57 14.24
C PRO A 53 31.08 8.56 13.08
N SER A 54 31.97 8.28 12.12
CA SER A 54 32.23 9.13 10.95
C SER A 54 31.41 8.78 9.71
N VAL A 55 30.51 7.79 9.79
CA VAL A 55 29.78 7.26 8.63
C VAL A 55 28.27 7.25 8.91
N ILE A 56 27.47 7.55 7.88
CA ILE A 56 26.02 7.43 7.96
C ILE A 56 25.63 5.97 7.69
N CYS A 57 25.12 5.27 8.70
CA CYS A 57 24.70 3.87 8.59
C CYS A 57 23.18 3.68 8.65
N HIS A 58 22.45 4.66 8.11
CA HIS A 58 21.02 4.58 8.00
C HIS A 58 20.54 5.12 6.64
N GLN A 59 19.39 4.64 6.22
CA GLN A 59 18.68 5.12 5.05
C GLN A 59 17.20 5.23 5.42
N THR A 60 16.66 6.42 5.23
CA THR A 60 15.22 6.65 5.19
C THR A 60 14.78 6.68 3.73
N THR A 61 13.66 6.02 3.44
CA THR A 61 12.98 6.08 2.15
C THR A 61 11.52 6.39 2.43
N LYS A 62 10.99 7.47 1.84
CA LYS A 62 9.59 7.88 1.94
C LYS A 62 8.98 7.92 0.56
N VAL A 63 7.76 7.42 0.45
CA VAL A 63 6.90 7.53 -0.74
C VAL A 63 5.60 8.19 -0.28
N TYR A 64 5.25 9.30 -0.92
CA TYR A 64 4.05 10.08 -0.64
C TYR A 64 2.91 9.71 -1.58
N TYR A 65 1.69 10.05 -1.20
CA TYR A 65 0.51 9.89 -2.06
C TYR A 65 0.56 10.77 -3.33
N SER A 66 1.34 11.84 -3.31
CA SER A 66 1.68 12.61 -4.52
C SER A 66 2.48 11.81 -5.56
N GLY A 67 3.06 10.68 -5.17
CA GLY A 67 4.06 9.94 -5.95
C GLY A 67 5.48 10.45 -5.72
N GLU A 68 5.68 11.52 -4.94
CA GLU A 68 7.02 11.94 -4.55
C GLU A 68 7.72 10.83 -3.75
N MET A 69 8.99 10.61 -4.06
CA MET A 69 9.85 9.68 -3.36
C MET A 69 11.11 10.39 -2.91
N VAL A 70 11.43 10.28 -1.62
CA VAL A 70 12.58 10.92 -0.98
C VAL A 70 13.43 9.87 -0.28
N MET A 71 14.74 9.95 -0.46
CA MET A 71 15.76 9.14 0.19
C MET A 71 16.71 10.05 0.97
N GLU A 72 16.86 9.79 2.27
CA GLU A 72 17.68 10.58 3.20
C GLU A 72 18.63 9.64 4.00
N GLY A 73 19.84 10.09 4.31
CA GLY A 73 20.82 9.32 5.07
C GLY A 73 22.08 9.06 4.25
N LYS A 74 22.46 7.78 4.09
CA LYS A 74 23.63 7.37 3.28
C LYS A 74 23.54 7.89 1.85
N THR A 75 22.37 7.77 1.23
CA THR A 75 22.07 8.34 -0.09
C THR A 75 21.03 9.44 0.06
N GLN A 76 21.27 10.57 -0.63
CA GLN A 76 20.35 11.69 -0.77
C GLN A 76 19.80 11.70 -2.19
N TRP A 77 18.50 11.48 -2.34
CA TRP A 77 17.87 11.42 -3.65
C TRP A 77 16.38 11.73 -3.59
N GLN A 78 15.85 12.37 -4.63
CA GLN A 78 14.45 12.71 -4.75
C GLN A 78 13.99 12.45 -6.18
N SER A 79 12.77 11.94 -6.33
CA SER A 79 12.12 11.75 -7.63
C SER A 79 10.61 11.74 -7.51
N THR A 80 9.94 11.62 -8.64
CA THR A 80 8.50 11.40 -8.71
C THR A 80 8.26 10.06 -9.38
N LEU A 81 7.52 9.19 -8.71
CA LEU A 81 7.07 7.92 -9.26
C LEU A 81 5.95 8.16 -10.27
N GLU A 82 5.94 7.34 -11.32
CA GLU A 82 4.80 7.31 -12.25
C GLU A 82 3.53 6.89 -11.51
N LYS A 83 2.38 7.45 -11.91
CA LYS A 83 1.07 7.15 -11.30
C LYS A 83 0.76 5.65 -11.29
N ASP A 84 1.13 4.93 -12.35
CA ASP A 84 0.95 3.48 -12.46
C ASP A 84 1.78 2.72 -11.43
N THR A 85 2.99 3.20 -11.13
CA THR A 85 3.85 2.61 -10.09
C THR A 85 3.25 2.85 -8.71
N LEU A 86 2.78 4.06 -8.43
CA LEU A 86 2.10 4.38 -7.18
C LEU A 86 0.83 3.52 -6.98
N ALA A 87 0.02 3.36 -8.02
CA ALA A 87 -1.16 2.51 -8.00
C ALA A 87 -0.81 1.05 -7.68
N LYS A 88 0.26 0.50 -8.29
CA LYS A 88 0.76 -0.85 -8.00
C LYS A 88 1.25 -1.01 -6.56
N ILE A 89 1.87 0.01 -5.97
CA ILE A 89 2.29 -0.01 -4.56
C ILE A 89 1.07 -0.12 -3.65
N VAL A 90 0.06 0.73 -3.84
CA VAL A 90 -1.19 0.68 -3.07
C VAL A 90 -1.89 -0.66 -3.25
N GLU A 91 -1.99 -1.16 -4.48
CA GLU A 91 -2.54 -2.47 -4.79
C GLU A 91 -1.78 -3.59 -4.06
N LYS A 92 -0.45 -3.57 -4.05
CA LYS A 92 0.37 -4.57 -3.37
C LYS A 92 0.20 -4.53 -1.85
N ILE A 93 0.11 -3.35 -1.24
CA ILE A 93 -0.17 -3.21 0.21
C ILE A 93 -1.54 -3.83 0.55
N ASN A 94 -2.55 -3.59 -0.29
CA ASN A 94 -3.90 -4.13 -0.09
C ASN A 94 -3.97 -5.64 -0.32
N THR A 95 -3.48 -6.12 -1.45
CA THR A 95 -3.57 -7.54 -1.87
C THR A 95 -2.72 -8.47 -0.98
N THR A 96 -1.58 -7.99 -0.48
CA THR A 96 -0.79 -8.75 0.50
C THR A 96 -1.48 -8.82 1.86
N ASN A 97 -2.52 -8.03 2.12
CA ASN A 97 -3.20 -7.91 3.42
C ASN A 97 -2.23 -7.66 4.57
N ILE A 98 -1.10 -6.98 4.28
CA ILE A 98 -0.03 -6.76 5.26
C ILE A 98 -0.50 -5.87 6.41
N MET A 99 -1.42 -4.94 6.14
CA MET A 99 -2.02 -4.04 7.12
C MET A 99 -2.77 -4.78 8.25
N ARG A 100 -3.26 -6.01 8.02
CA ARG A 100 -4.00 -6.80 9.03
C ARG A 100 -3.21 -7.99 9.55
N LYS A 101 -2.07 -8.29 8.95
CA LYS A 101 -1.29 -9.46 9.30
C LYS A 101 -0.48 -9.19 10.57
N ASP A 102 -0.37 -10.20 11.42
CA ASP A 102 0.62 -10.19 12.50
C ASP A 102 2.02 -10.42 11.91
N CYS A 103 2.92 -9.49 12.22
CA CYS A 103 4.26 -9.40 11.66
C CYS A 103 5.28 -9.38 12.79
N ALA A 104 5.15 -10.32 13.74
CA ALA A 104 6.09 -10.48 14.83
C ALA A 104 7.53 -10.58 14.31
N ALA A 105 8.40 -9.74 14.86
CA ALA A 105 9.81 -9.67 14.53
C ALA A 105 10.63 -10.40 15.61
N LYS A 106 11.72 -11.05 15.18
CA LYS A 106 12.77 -11.54 16.07
C LYS A 106 13.93 -10.55 16.05
N MET A 107 14.63 -10.42 17.16
CA MET A 107 15.80 -9.57 17.24
C MET A 107 16.90 -10.05 16.27
N VAL A 108 17.49 -9.12 15.55
CA VAL A 108 18.63 -9.28 14.64
C VAL A 108 19.65 -8.19 14.95
N THR A 109 20.93 -8.47 14.78
CA THR A 109 22.02 -7.63 15.34
C THR A 109 22.78 -6.80 14.32
N ASP A 110 22.73 -7.19 13.06
CA ASP A 110 23.51 -6.63 11.94
C ASP A 110 22.70 -5.68 11.07
N TYR A 111 21.38 -5.88 11.01
CA TYR A 111 20.46 -5.06 10.25
C TYR A 111 19.15 -4.83 11.01
N GLY A 112 18.68 -3.59 11.02
CA GLY A 112 17.35 -3.24 11.54
C GLY A 112 16.59 -2.42 10.51
N ALA A 113 15.29 -2.62 10.42
CA ALA A 113 14.44 -1.72 9.66
C ALA A 113 13.06 -1.58 10.30
N THR A 114 12.52 -0.37 10.24
CA THR A 114 11.14 -0.06 10.61
C THR A 114 10.40 0.42 9.37
N TYR A 115 9.22 -0.16 9.16
CA TYR A 115 8.34 0.14 8.05
C TYR A 115 7.08 0.80 8.57
N ILE A 116 6.68 1.91 7.97
CA ILE A 116 5.42 2.59 8.26
C ILE A 116 4.62 2.63 6.97
N MET A 117 3.41 2.08 7.01
CA MET A 117 2.47 2.13 5.90
C MET A 117 1.19 2.82 6.33
N ARG A 118 0.69 3.72 5.50
CA ARG A 118 -0.59 4.40 5.69
C ARG A 118 -1.48 4.11 4.51
N VAL A 119 -2.67 3.56 4.76
CA VAL A 119 -3.69 3.33 3.73
C VAL A 119 -5.04 3.80 4.24
N GLY A 120 -5.53 4.90 3.67
CA GLY A 120 -6.67 5.61 4.24
C GLY A 120 -6.31 6.15 5.63
N GLU A 121 -7.22 5.97 6.59
CA GLU A 121 -7.01 6.38 7.98
C GLU A 121 -6.21 5.36 8.82
N LYS A 122 -5.74 4.26 8.20
CA LYS A 122 -5.04 3.19 8.91
C LYS A 122 -3.54 3.33 8.76
N GLU A 123 -2.84 3.24 9.89
CA GLU A 123 -1.40 3.13 9.95
C GLU A 123 -1.00 1.73 10.45
N LYS A 124 0.10 1.20 9.91
CA LYS A 124 0.73 -0.03 10.37
C LYS A 124 2.24 0.18 10.45
N VAL A 125 2.79 -0.11 11.63
CA VAL A 125 4.24 -0.20 11.85
C VAL A 125 4.67 -1.67 11.85
N ILE A 126 5.77 -1.97 11.17
CA ILE A 126 6.35 -3.32 11.11
C ILE A 126 7.86 -3.19 11.31
N GLU A 127 8.39 -3.96 12.25
CA GLU A 127 9.83 -4.10 12.44
C GLU A 127 10.35 -5.30 11.64
N TYR A 128 11.53 -5.15 11.04
CA TYR A 128 12.24 -6.26 10.42
C TYR A 128 12.67 -7.29 11.48
N PRO A 129 12.63 -8.61 11.20
CA PRO A 129 12.28 -9.27 9.93
C PRO A 129 10.78 -9.59 9.77
N GLY A 130 9.90 -8.96 10.54
CA GLY A 130 8.45 -9.17 10.47
C GLY A 130 7.91 -8.98 9.05
N CYS A 131 7.20 -9.98 8.53
CA CYS A 131 6.57 -9.94 7.20
C CYS A 131 7.51 -9.62 6.02
N GLU A 132 8.82 -9.86 6.15
CA GLU A 132 9.86 -9.54 5.16
C GLU A 132 9.48 -9.88 3.72
N ARG A 133 9.00 -11.10 3.46
CA ARG A 133 8.63 -11.54 2.09
C ARG A 133 7.64 -10.58 1.41
N LYS A 134 6.65 -10.09 2.15
CA LYS A 134 5.62 -9.18 1.62
C LYS A 134 6.14 -7.76 1.47
N LEU A 135 7.00 -7.32 2.39
CA LEU A 135 7.66 -6.01 2.31
C LEU A 135 8.58 -5.95 1.09
N ARG A 136 9.36 -7.01 0.81
CA ARG A 136 10.18 -7.11 -0.40
C ARG A 136 9.36 -7.03 -1.69
N GLU A 137 8.14 -7.57 -1.71
CA GLU A 137 7.26 -7.44 -2.87
C GLU A 137 6.81 -5.99 -3.13
N ILE A 138 6.71 -5.16 -2.09
CA ILE A 138 6.41 -3.73 -2.21
C ILE A 138 7.68 -2.98 -2.61
N GLU A 139 8.81 -3.25 -1.95
CA GLU A 139 10.10 -2.62 -2.25
C GLU A 139 10.54 -2.86 -3.69
N ALA A 140 10.27 -4.05 -4.26
CA ALA A 140 10.61 -4.37 -5.64
C ALA A 140 9.94 -3.47 -6.69
N LEU A 141 8.90 -2.72 -6.31
CA LEU A 141 8.25 -1.72 -7.17
C LEU A 141 8.98 -0.37 -7.17
N LEU A 142 9.91 -0.17 -6.24
CA LEU A 142 10.71 1.06 -6.15
C LEU A 142 11.94 0.98 -7.07
N PRO A 143 12.50 2.11 -7.52
CA PRO A 143 13.71 2.15 -8.34
C PRO A 143 14.93 1.50 -7.65
N GLN A 144 15.29 0.28 -8.06
CA GLN A 144 16.27 -0.58 -7.35
C GLN A 144 17.73 -0.11 -7.48
N ASP A 145 18.06 0.58 -8.57
CA ASP A 145 19.42 1.07 -8.86
C ASP A 145 19.97 2.00 -7.78
N ARG A 146 19.09 2.55 -6.94
CA ARG A 146 19.41 3.48 -5.85
C ARG A 146 19.52 2.84 -4.47
N PHE A 147 19.16 1.56 -4.32
CA PHE A 147 19.21 0.81 -3.05
C PHE A 147 20.43 -0.12 -2.92
N SER A 148 21.27 -0.17 -3.95
CA SER A 148 22.50 -0.96 -3.97
C SER A 148 23.48 -0.49 -2.89
N GLN A 149 23.85 -1.39 -1.98
CA GLN A 149 24.80 -1.16 -0.89
C GLN A 149 26.19 -0.82 -1.39
#